data_AF-A0A368ND18-F1
#
_entry.id   AF-A0A368ND18-F1
#
_cell.length_a   1.000
_cell.length_b   1.000
_cell.length_c   1.000
_cell.angle_alpha   90.00
_cell.angle_beta   90.00
_cell.angle_gamma   90.00
#
_symmetry.space_group_name_H-M   'P 1'
#
loop_
_entity.id
_entity.type
_entity.pdbx_description
1 polymer ?
#
loop_
_entity_poly.entity_id
_entity_poly.type
_entity_poly.pdbx_seq_one_letter_code
_entity_poly.pdbx_strand_id
1 'polypeptide(L)' 'MPTPSDPAPCDQDEQLYECPECGKRLCSAASPTACPGCGGALQNLSRPRPE' A
#
# COMPACT_ATOMS: atom_id res chain seq x y z
N MET A 1 -17.79 24.01 2.87
CA MET A 1 -16.79 23.44 3.80
C MET A 1 -16.02 22.39 3.00
N PRO A 2 -14.69 22.50 2.85
CA PRO A 2 -13.92 21.43 2.21
C PRO A 2 -13.85 20.28 3.21
N THR A 3 -14.43 19.13 2.86
CA THR A 3 -14.23 17.89 3.60
C THR A 3 -12.72 17.66 3.66
N PRO A 4 -12.12 17.41 4.84
CA PRO A 4 -10.71 17.06 4.89
C PRO A 4 -10.57 15.85 3.96
N SER A 5 -9.79 16.00 2.90
CA SER A 5 -9.34 14.89 2.10
C SER A 5 -8.71 13.93 3.09
N ASP A 6 -9.46 12.88 3.43
CA ASP A 6 -8.90 11.67 4.02
C ASP A 6 -7.61 11.44 3.21
N PRO A 7 -6.43 11.44 3.83
CA PRO A 7 -5.18 11.28 3.10
C PRO A 7 -5.26 9.91 2.45
N ALA A 8 -5.76 9.91 1.20
CA ALA A 8 -6.10 8.70 0.51
C ALA A 8 -4.83 7.85 0.48
N PRO A 9 -4.91 6.58 0.90
CA PRO A 9 -3.75 5.73 0.97
C PRO A 9 -3.33 5.46 -0.47
N CYS A 10 -2.33 6.22 -0.95
CA CYS A 10 -1.79 6.18 -2.32
C CYS A 10 -2.69 6.85 -3.38
N ASP A 11 -2.07 7.27 -4.49
CA ASP A 11 -2.77 7.81 -5.67
C ASP A 11 -3.76 6.77 -6.25
N GLN A 12 -4.76 7.23 -7.02
CA GLN A 12 -5.81 6.33 -7.56
C GLN A 12 -5.28 5.21 -8.46
N ASP A 13 -4.14 5.42 -9.11
CA ASP A 13 -3.46 4.45 -9.96
C ASP A 13 -2.40 3.62 -9.20
N GLU A 14 -2.18 3.91 -7.93
CA GLU A 14 -1.21 3.24 -7.08
C GLU A 14 -1.89 2.27 -6.11
N GLN A 15 -1.23 1.15 -5.87
CA GLN A 15 -1.67 0.17 -4.88
C GLN A 15 -0.82 0.31 -3.61
N LEU A 16 -1.48 0.24 -2.46
CA LEU A 16 -0.84 0.20 -1.16
C LEU A 16 -0.33 -1.21 -0.91
N TYR A 17 0.96 -1.31 -0.65
CA TYR A 17 1.63 -2.52 -0.22
C TYR A 17 2.13 -2.36 1.20
N GLU A 18 1.97 -3.37 2.03
CA GLU A 18 2.52 -3.44 3.38
C GLU A 18 3.43 -4.66 3.53
N CYS A 19 4.57 -4.46 4.16
CA CYS A 19 5.45 -5.55 4.53
C CYS A 19 5.12 -6.01 5.95
N PRO A 20 4.59 -7.23 6.16
CA PRO A 20 4.31 -7.72 7.51
C PRO A 20 5.58 -7.97 8.34
N GLU A 21 6.74 -8.13 7.69
CA GLU A 21 8.02 -8.36 8.36
C GLU A 21 8.53 -7.12 9.10
N CYS A 22 8.40 -5.94 8.48
CA CYS A 22 8.94 -4.69 9.02
C CYS A 22 7.90 -3.60 9.25
N GLY A 23 6.63 -3.85 8.92
CA GLY A 23 5.53 -2.89 9.01
C GLY A 23 5.60 -1.75 7.99
N LYS A 24 6.52 -1.81 7.01
CA LYS A 24 6.70 -0.73 6.03
C LYS A 24 5.56 -0.73 5.03
N ARG A 25 4.92 0.43 4.87
CA ARG A 25 3.90 0.71 3.87
C ARG A 25 4.51 1.47 2.70
N LEU A 26 4.13 1.10 1.49
CA LEU A 26 4.56 1.76 0.27
C LEU A 26 3.46 1.76 -0.78
N CYS A 27 3.33 2.91 -1.42
CA CYS A 27 2.47 3.13 -2.57
C CYS A 27 3.27 2.80 -3.82
N SER A 28 2.73 1.94 -4.68
CA SER A 28 3.35 1.69 -5.97
C SER A 28 2.31 1.27 -7.00
N ALA A 29 2.38 1.90 -8.17
CA ALA A 29 1.66 1.43 -9.37
C ALA A 29 2.24 0.11 -9.89
N ALA A 30 3.57 -0.07 -9.79
CA ALA A 30 4.25 -1.31 -10.14
C ALA A 30 4.09 -2.30 -8.99
N SER A 31 3.63 -3.53 -9.24
CA SER A 31 3.41 -4.55 -8.20
C SER A 31 4.74 -5.09 -7.64
N PRO A 32 5.27 -4.55 -6.53
CA PRO A 32 6.57 -4.92 -6.02
C PRO A 32 6.42 -6.16 -5.17
N THR A 33 7.22 -7.19 -5.44
CA THR A 33 7.15 -8.46 -4.71
C THR A 33 7.95 -8.42 -3.40
N ALA A 34 8.94 -7.53 -3.31
CA ALA A 34 9.86 -7.44 -2.19
C ALA A 34 9.92 -6.01 -1.60
N CYS A 35 10.00 -5.93 -0.28
CA CYS A 35 10.10 -4.69 0.47
C CYS A 35 11.52 -4.11 0.33
N PRO A 36 11.68 -2.84 -0.08
CA PRO A 36 13.00 -2.22 -0.24
C PRO A 36 13.72 -1.97 1.10
N GLY A 37 13.02 -2.10 2.24
CA GLY A 37 13.60 -1.90 3.57
C GLY A 37 14.24 -3.16 4.17
N CYS A 38 13.59 -4.32 4.02
CA CYS A 38 14.01 -5.57 4.66
C CYS A 38 14.16 -6.74 3.69
N GLY A 39 13.78 -6.59 2.42
CA GLY A 39 13.73 -7.66 1.43
C GLY A 39 12.55 -8.64 1.61
N GLY A 40 11.71 -8.45 2.62
CA GLY A 40 10.56 -9.31 2.89
C GLY A 40 9.45 -9.20 1.84
N ALA A 41 8.54 -10.17 1.81
CA ALA A 41 7.41 -10.15 0.87
C ALA A 41 6.44 -9.00 1.19
N LEU A 42 5.88 -8.38 0.15
CA LEU A 42 4.88 -7.32 0.28
C LEU A 42 3.47 -7.86 0.04
N GLN A 43 2.52 -7.43 0.87
CA GLN A 43 1.09 -7.72 0.73
C GLN A 43 0.35 -6.49 0.22
N ASN A 44 -0.44 -6.68 -0.82
CA ASN A 44 -1.28 -5.64 -1.39
C ASN A 44 -2.53 -5.43 -0.51
N LEU A 45 -2.65 -4.24 0.09
CA LEU A 45 -3.77 -3.83 0.92
C LEU A 45 -4.84 -3.05 0.15
N SER A 46 -4.61 -2.71 -1.12
CA SER A 46 -5.59 -2.01 -1.98
C SER A 46 -6.69 -2.92 -2.51
N ARG A 47 -6.56 -4.25 -2.38
CA ARG A 47 -7.64 -5.16 -2.72
C ARG A 47 -8.64 -5.20 -1.55
N PRO A 48 -9.90 -4.74 -1.74
CA PRO A 48 -10.92 -4.97 -0.73
C PRO A 48 -11.08 -6.48 -0.55
N ARG A 49 -11.11 -6.93 0.71
CA ARG A 49 -11.45 -8.32 1.03
C ARG A 49 -12.87 -8.56 0.48
N PRO A 50 -13.08 -9.51 -0.45
CA PRO A 50 -14.43 -9.90 -0.81
C PRO A 50 -15.09 -10.46 0.45
N GLU A 51 -16.25 -9.88 0.77
CA GLU A 51 -17.15 -10.24 1.87
C GLU A 51 -17.66 -11.68 1.79
#